data_AF-A0A875S0P5-F1
#
_entry.id   AF-A0A875S0P5-F1
#
_cell.length_a   1.000
_cell.length_b   1.000
_cell.length_c   1.000
_cell.angle_alpha   90.00
_cell.angle_beta   90.00
_cell.angle_gamma   90.00
#
_symmetry.space_group_name_H-M   'P 1'
#
loop_
_entity.id
_entity.type
_entity.pdbx_description
1 polymer ?
#
loop_
_entity_poly.entity_id
_entity_poly.type
_entity_poly.pdbx_seq_one_letter_code
_entity_poly.pdbx_strand_id
1 'polypeptide(L)'
;MTSIDIEPIVTSYGQLHHAVLQLLITTKSLSQSDLLQFIRGAIYDIVREQKDAETPGENADVYDSDEEEDEHLINELKGLVNAKSVSTIVDLINRKLHRLDLAIDHVTSDRDHDSDSNMEDDPDAEAHSFVYVFINKKSTKVLQLSTSYTEKEMKVTSFILDLIFGSRDGISRASVSRYSVPKYDAEHEIRSKFIYTMTEAQLLLRKLMLDDWLEIIDAAYTLTPRALCELKPYLEDNYVSAYSCAVCDHLVTRGLASIVLVRVVMEHLIS
;
A
#
# COMPACT_ATOMS: atom_id res chain seq x y z
N MET A 1 37.02 8.62 -12.42
CA MET A 1 35.69 8.45 -11.80
C MET A 1 35.21 7.06 -12.16
N THR A 2 35.31 6.14 -11.21
CA THR A 2 34.77 4.78 -11.30
C THR A 2 33.24 4.89 -11.24
N SER A 3 32.56 4.49 -12.32
CA SER A 3 31.09 4.37 -12.31
C SER A 3 30.68 3.44 -11.18
N ILE A 4 29.65 3.84 -10.42
CA ILE A 4 29.20 3.08 -9.25
C ILE A 4 28.42 1.87 -9.74
N ASP A 5 28.94 0.67 -9.43
CA ASP A 5 28.22 -0.57 -9.69
C ASP A 5 27.25 -0.88 -8.55
N ILE A 6 25.97 -0.50 -8.73
CA ILE A 6 24.91 -0.79 -7.77
C ILE A 6 24.30 -2.19 -7.94
N GLU A 7 24.60 -2.89 -9.04
CA GLU A 7 24.00 -4.18 -9.36
C GLU A 7 24.17 -5.23 -8.24
N PRO A 8 25.34 -5.40 -7.59
CA PRO A 8 25.48 -6.37 -6.50
C PRO A 8 24.63 -6.01 -5.26
N ILE A 9 24.41 -4.71 -4.99
CA ILE A 9 23.64 -4.24 -3.84
C ILE A 9 22.14 -4.52 -4.06
N VAL A 10 21.65 -4.34 -5.29
CA VAL A 10 20.25 -4.52 -5.67
C VAL A 10 19.89 -5.99 -5.89
N THR A 11 20.81 -6.81 -6.41
CA THR A 11 20.52 -8.19 -6.83
C THR A 11 20.82 -9.25 -5.77
N SER A 12 21.59 -8.91 -4.73
CA SER A 12 21.92 -9.82 -3.63
C SER A 12 21.16 -9.44 -2.36
N TYR A 13 20.48 -10.42 -1.75
CA TYR A 13 19.76 -10.20 -0.50
C TYR A 13 20.75 -9.84 0.63
N GLY A 14 20.68 -8.59 1.10
CA GLY A 14 21.67 -7.99 2.01
C GLY A 14 21.08 -6.89 2.89
N GLN A 15 21.91 -5.96 3.37
CA GLN A 15 21.52 -4.91 4.31
C GLN A 15 20.38 -4.03 3.77
N LEU A 16 20.45 -3.62 2.50
CA LEU A 16 19.38 -2.85 1.83
C LEU A 16 18.02 -3.54 1.93
N HIS A 17 17.97 -4.85 1.68
CA HIS A 17 16.74 -5.62 1.68
C HIS A 17 16.13 -5.72 3.09
N HIS A 18 16.98 -5.85 4.12
CA HIS A 18 16.53 -5.81 5.52
C HIS A 18 15.99 -4.45 5.91
N ALA A 19 16.65 -3.36 5.49
CA ALA A 19 16.21 -1.99 5.76
C ALA A 19 14.84 -1.71 5.12
N VAL A 20 14.67 -2.10 3.84
CA VAL A 20 13.38 -1.98 3.13
C VAL A 20 12.28 -2.81 3.81
N LEU A 21 12.57 -4.05 4.19
CA LEU A 21 11.62 -4.90 4.90
C LEU A 21 11.22 -4.29 6.26
N GLN A 22 12.18 -3.80 7.02
CA GLN A 22 11.94 -3.17 8.33
C GLN A 22 11.11 -1.90 8.22
N LEU A 23 11.38 -1.08 7.19
CA LEU A 23 10.56 0.09 6.89
C LEU A 23 9.12 -0.33 6.61
N LEU A 24 8.90 -1.26 5.69
CA LEU A 24 7.56 -1.70 5.29
C LEU A 24 6.78 -2.41 6.41
N ILE A 25 7.46 -3.12 7.31
CA ILE A 25 6.82 -3.66 8.52
C ILE A 25 6.34 -2.53 9.45
N THR A 26 7.08 -1.43 9.51
CA THR A 26 6.79 -0.30 10.40
C THR A 26 5.72 0.61 9.83
N THR A 27 5.83 0.99 8.55
CA THR A 27 4.89 1.91 7.89
C THR A 27 3.65 1.19 7.36
N LYS A 28 3.72 -0.14 7.18
CA LYS A 28 2.67 -1.05 6.66
C LYS A 28 2.29 -0.83 5.19
N SER A 29 2.27 0.43 4.75
CA SER A 29 2.12 0.84 3.36
C SER A 29 3.09 1.98 3.05
N LEU A 30 3.50 2.10 1.78
CA LEU A 30 4.39 3.16 1.31
C LEU A 30 4.18 3.42 -0.19
N SER A 31 4.20 4.68 -0.61
CA SER A 31 4.13 5.02 -2.04
C SER A 31 5.42 4.59 -2.75
N GLN A 32 5.35 4.36 -4.07
CA GLN A 32 6.53 4.03 -4.87
C GLN A 32 7.58 5.14 -4.83
N SER A 33 7.17 6.41 -4.88
CA SER A 33 8.08 7.55 -4.80
C SER A 33 8.83 7.58 -3.48
N ASP A 34 8.13 7.38 -2.35
CA ASP A 34 8.75 7.37 -1.03
C ASP A 34 9.68 6.17 -0.86
N LEU A 35 9.29 5.00 -1.39
CA LEU A 35 10.12 3.79 -1.36
C LEU A 35 11.38 3.98 -2.21
N LEU A 36 11.28 4.59 -3.39
CA LEU A 36 12.42 4.93 -4.24
C LEU A 36 13.37 5.89 -3.53
N GLN A 37 12.83 6.94 -2.90
CA GLN A 37 13.63 7.91 -2.16
C GLN A 37 14.38 7.23 -1.01
N PHE A 38 13.70 6.35 -0.26
CA PHE A 38 14.32 5.58 0.80
C PHE A 38 15.42 4.65 0.29
N ILE A 39 15.17 3.90 -0.79
CA ILE A 39 16.17 2.99 -1.38
C ILE A 39 17.40 3.77 -1.85
N ARG A 40 17.22 4.93 -2.48
CA ARG A 40 18.33 5.81 -2.90
C ARG A 40 19.18 6.23 -1.70
N GLY A 41 18.55 6.69 -0.61
CA GLY A 41 19.24 7.04 0.63
C GLY A 41 19.99 5.86 1.25
N ALA A 42 19.33 4.69 1.33
CA ALA A 42 19.95 3.49 1.90
C ALA A 42 21.13 2.98 1.07
N ILE A 43 21.06 3.05 -0.26
CA ILE A 43 22.20 2.70 -1.13
C ILE A 43 23.34 3.70 -0.94
N TYR A 44 23.02 4.99 -0.87
CA TYR A 44 24.00 6.04 -0.61
C TYR A 44 24.77 5.78 0.69
N ASP A 45 24.06 5.50 1.79
CA ASP A 45 24.68 5.19 3.09
C ASP A 45 25.60 3.96 3.00
N ILE A 46 25.15 2.88 2.34
CA ILE A 46 25.94 1.65 2.15
C ILE A 46 27.22 1.91 1.34
N VAL A 47 27.12 2.68 0.26
CA VAL A 47 28.28 3.00 -0.61
C VAL A 47 29.27 3.89 0.15
N ARG A 48 28.78 4.87 0.92
CA ARG A 48 29.63 5.74 1.72
C ARG A 48 30.40 4.96 2.80
N GLU A 49 29.73 4.07 3.52
CA GLU A 49 30.37 3.19 4.51
C GLU A 49 31.46 2.29 3.90
N GLN A 50 31.26 1.81 2.66
CA GLN A 50 32.28 1.03 1.94
C GLN A 50 33.52 1.86 1.59
N LYS A 51 33.32 3.11 1.13
CA LYS A 51 34.41 4.05 0.82
C LYS A 51 35.23 4.38 2.08
N ASP A 52 34.55 4.66 3.20
CA ASP A 52 35.19 4.96 4.48
C ASP A 52 36.01 3.78 5.02
N ALA A 53 35.57 2.54 4.77
CA ALA A 53 36.29 1.33 5.18
C ALA A 53 37.57 1.06 4.37
N GLU A 54 37.65 1.53 3.12
CA GLU A 54 38.81 1.36 2.25
C GLU A 54 39.92 2.39 2.51
N THR A 55 39.59 3.56 3.08
CA THR A 55 40.54 4.60 3.49
C THR A 55 40.57 4.84 5.00
N PRO A 56 41.07 3.90 5.82
CA PRO A 56 41.25 4.13 7.24
C PRO A 56 42.49 5.02 7.47
N GLY A 57 42.30 6.35 7.47
CA GLY A 57 43.15 7.26 8.24
C GLY A 57 44.07 8.24 7.53
N GLU A 58 43.66 8.91 6.44
CA GLU A 58 44.42 10.07 5.92
C GLU A 58 43.65 11.40 6.04
N ASN A 59 44.09 12.21 7.01
CA ASN A 59 44.05 13.68 7.12
C ASN A 59 42.69 14.41 7.13
N ALA A 60 42.39 14.97 8.30
CA ALA A 60 41.18 15.73 8.65
C ALA A 60 41.12 17.19 8.13
N ASP A 61 41.73 17.50 6.98
CA ASP A 61 41.86 18.88 6.48
C ASP A 61 41.31 19.09 5.05
N VAL A 62 40.23 18.41 4.68
CA VAL A 62 39.50 18.69 3.42
C VAL A 62 37.99 18.71 3.72
N TYR A 63 37.45 19.89 4.08
CA TYR A 63 36.03 20.06 4.40
C TYR A 63 35.18 20.59 3.23
N ASP A 64 35.80 20.95 2.09
CA ASP A 64 35.08 21.55 0.95
C ASP A 64 34.90 20.60 -0.26
N SER A 65 35.56 19.42 -0.30
CA SER A 65 35.42 18.49 -1.44
C SER A 65 34.25 17.49 -1.30
N ASP A 66 33.78 17.27 -0.08
CA ASP A 66 32.86 16.17 0.20
C ASP A 66 31.41 16.51 -0.22
N GLU A 67 31.00 17.78 -0.14
CA GLU A 67 29.64 18.19 -0.52
C GLU A 67 29.39 18.06 -2.04
N GLU A 68 30.36 18.41 -2.88
CA GLU A 68 30.24 18.30 -4.34
C GLU A 68 30.25 16.84 -4.81
N GLU A 69 31.04 15.98 -4.15
CA GLU A 69 31.04 14.53 -4.42
C GLU A 69 29.71 13.89 -4.03
N ASP A 70 29.17 14.25 -2.86
CA ASP A 70 27.90 13.74 -2.33
C ASP A 70 26.71 14.15 -3.24
N GLU A 71 26.69 15.39 -3.73
CA GLU A 71 25.64 15.85 -4.66
C GLU A 71 25.71 15.12 -6.01
N HIS A 72 26.92 14.84 -6.52
CA HIS A 72 27.11 14.05 -7.74
C HIS A 72 26.62 12.61 -7.55
N LEU A 73 26.97 11.97 -6.43
CA LEU A 73 26.52 10.62 -6.04
C LEU A 73 24.99 10.51 -6.01
N ILE A 74 24.32 11.47 -5.35
CA ILE A 74 22.87 11.50 -5.25
C ILE A 74 22.22 11.63 -6.63
N ASN A 75 22.78 12.45 -7.52
CA ASN A 75 22.25 12.63 -8.87
C ASN A 75 22.48 11.39 -9.75
N GLU A 76 23.61 10.71 -9.63
CA GLU A 76 23.88 9.43 -10.33
C GLU A 76 22.88 8.34 -9.88
N LEU A 77 22.61 8.25 -8.58
CA LEU A 77 21.64 7.29 -8.03
C LEU A 77 20.20 7.53 -8.49
N LYS A 78 19.81 8.78 -8.80
CA LYS A 78 18.47 9.07 -9.35
C LYS A 78 18.24 8.36 -10.69
N GLY A 79 19.27 8.29 -11.54
CA GLY A 79 19.18 7.62 -12.84
C GLY A 79 19.29 6.09 -12.76
N LEU A 80 20.04 5.58 -11.79
CA LEU A 80 20.29 4.14 -11.64
C LEU A 80 19.20 3.41 -10.84
N VAL A 81 18.60 4.07 -9.85
CA VAL A 81 17.54 3.49 -9.00
C VAL A 81 16.17 3.93 -9.53
N ASN A 82 15.47 3.00 -10.18
CA ASN A 82 14.16 3.19 -10.77
C ASN A 82 13.17 2.09 -10.35
N ALA A 83 11.96 2.11 -10.91
CA ALA A 83 10.89 1.16 -10.59
C ALA A 83 11.31 -0.32 -10.76
N LYS A 84 12.17 -0.62 -11.74
CA LYS A 84 12.68 -1.98 -11.97
C LYS A 84 13.59 -2.44 -10.82
N SER A 85 14.39 -1.54 -10.26
CA SER A 85 15.22 -1.81 -9.09
C SER A 85 14.34 -2.13 -7.87
N VAL A 86 13.24 -1.41 -7.68
CA VAL A 86 12.25 -1.68 -6.62
C VAL A 86 11.65 -3.08 -6.78
N SER A 87 11.16 -3.43 -7.98
CA SER A 87 10.61 -4.76 -8.26
C SER A 87 11.62 -5.86 -7.94
N THR A 88 12.88 -5.67 -8.31
CA THR A 88 13.95 -6.66 -8.06
C THR A 88 14.19 -6.86 -6.57
N ILE A 89 14.27 -5.77 -5.80
CA ILE A 89 14.45 -5.81 -4.34
C ILE A 89 13.25 -6.49 -3.67
N VAL A 90 12.04 -6.11 -4.06
CA VAL A 90 10.79 -6.67 -3.53
C VAL A 90 10.70 -8.17 -3.83
N ASP A 91 11.05 -8.60 -5.04
CA ASP A 91 11.06 -10.02 -5.41
C ASP A 91 12.04 -10.84 -4.54
N LEU A 92 13.23 -10.30 -4.28
CA LEU A 92 14.22 -10.95 -3.43
C LEU A 92 13.74 -11.06 -1.98
N ILE A 93 13.07 -10.02 -1.45
CA ILE A 93 12.45 -10.07 -0.13
C ILE A 93 11.32 -11.11 -0.11
N ASN A 94 10.43 -11.10 -1.11
CA ASN A 94 9.32 -12.04 -1.22
C ASN A 94 9.79 -13.50 -1.30
N ARG A 95 10.90 -13.77 -1.98
CA ARG A 95 11.55 -15.10 -1.98
C ARG A 95 12.00 -15.54 -0.59
N LYS A 96 12.27 -14.64 0.35
CA LYS A 96 12.55 -15.00 1.75
C LYS A 96 11.27 -15.14 2.58
N LEU A 97 10.28 -14.30 2.32
CA LEU A 97 9.01 -14.27 3.04
C LEU A 97 8.05 -15.40 2.68
N HIS A 98 8.19 -16.04 1.51
CA HIS A 98 7.24 -17.04 1.01
C HIS A 98 6.90 -18.16 2.02
N ARG A 99 7.85 -18.58 2.86
CA ARG A 99 7.64 -19.65 3.86
C ARG A 99 6.82 -19.23 5.07
N LEU A 100 6.65 -17.92 5.26
CA LEU A 100 5.94 -17.33 6.39
C LEU A 100 4.51 -16.93 6.00
N ASP A 101 4.12 -17.17 4.73
CA ASP A 101 2.89 -16.64 4.14
C ASP A 101 2.83 -15.11 4.23
N LEU A 102 3.98 -14.44 4.15
CA LEU A 102 4.11 -12.98 4.12
C LEU A 102 4.55 -12.56 2.72
N ALA A 103 4.14 -11.38 2.30
CA ALA A 103 4.58 -10.79 1.05
C ALA A 103 4.53 -9.27 1.11
N ILE A 104 5.35 -8.63 0.31
CA ILE A 104 5.15 -7.25 -0.11
C ILE A 104 4.42 -7.32 -1.45
N ASP A 105 3.27 -6.67 -1.53
CA ASP A 105 2.48 -6.53 -2.75
C ASP A 105 2.38 -5.07 -3.16
N HIS A 106 1.87 -4.78 -4.35
CA HIS A 106 1.66 -3.42 -4.82
C HIS A 106 0.23 -3.23 -5.33
N VAL A 107 -0.36 -2.08 -5.02
CA VAL A 107 -1.70 -1.69 -5.48
C VAL A 107 -1.59 -0.40 -6.28
N THR A 108 -2.35 -0.29 -7.36
CA THR A 108 -2.48 0.95 -8.13
C THR A 108 -3.33 1.97 -7.35
N SER A 109 -2.80 3.16 -7.12
CA SER A 109 -3.48 4.29 -6.52
C SER A 109 -4.05 5.20 -7.61
N ASP A 110 -5.35 5.47 -7.55
CA ASP A 110 -6.05 6.39 -8.46
C ASP A 110 -5.78 7.89 -8.14
N ARG A 111 -4.82 8.22 -7.27
CA ARG A 111 -4.67 9.58 -6.71
C ARG A 111 -4.27 10.67 -7.72
N ASP A 112 -3.91 10.34 -8.95
CA ASP A 112 -3.25 11.29 -9.86
C ASP A 112 -3.94 11.45 -11.23
N HIS A 113 -5.28 11.47 -11.28
CA HIS A 113 -6.01 11.75 -12.54
C HIS A 113 -6.55 13.19 -12.68
N ASP A 114 -6.15 14.10 -11.80
CA ASP A 114 -6.58 15.52 -11.83
C ASP A 114 -5.46 16.51 -12.24
N SER A 115 -4.36 16.06 -12.86
CA SER A 115 -3.38 16.98 -13.46
C SER A 115 -3.59 17.08 -14.98
N ASP A 116 -4.05 18.28 -15.38
CA ASP A 116 -4.18 18.76 -16.75
C ASP A 116 -3.11 18.19 -17.70
N SER A 117 -3.59 17.61 -18.80
CA SER A 117 -2.82 17.09 -19.92
C SER A 117 -2.02 18.18 -20.63
N ASN A 118 -0.86 18.55 -20.08
CA ASN A 118 0.20 19.32 -20.73
C ASN A 118 1.56 19.03 -20.08
N MET A 119 2.09 17.81 -20.28
CA MET A 119 3.48 17.49 -19.92
C MET A 119 3.97 16.36 -20.81
N GLU A 120 4.45 16.70 -22.01
CA GLU A 120 4.95 15.73 -23.03
C GLU A 120 6.45 15.39 -22.88
N ASP A 121 7.14 15.74 -21.79
CA ASP A 121 8.61 15.63 -21.72
C ASP A 121 9.20 14.96 -20.45
N ASP A 122 8.42 14.21 -19.66
CA ASP A 122 8.98 13.42 -18.54
C ASP A 122 8.71 11.91 -18.74
N PRO A 123 9.73 11.07 -19.00
CA PRO A 123 9.56 9.62 -19.16
C PRO A 123 9.08 8.91 -17.88
N ASP A 124 9.06 9.59 -16.72
CA ASP A 124 8.48 9.08 -15.48
C ASP A 124 6.99 9.49 -15.29
N ALA A 125 6.40 10.29 -16.18
CA ALA A 125 5.04 10.82 -16.04
C ALA A 125 3.90 9.83 -16.39
N GLU A 126 4.20 8.65 -16.94
CA GLU A 126 3.21 7.57 -17.14
C GLU A 126 3.17 6.55 -15.99
N ALA A 127 3.93 6.80 -14.92
CA ALA A 127 3.99 5.90 -13.77
C ALA A 127 2.64 5.91 -13.05
N HIS A 128 1.87 4.83 -13.25
CA HIS A 128 0.76 4.49 -12.36
C HIS A 128 1.30 4.55 -10.93
N SER A 129 0.67 5.36 -10.08
CA SER A 129 1.11 5.58 -8.70
C SER A 129 0.93 4.28 -7.92
N PHE A 130 2.00 3.52 -7.70
CA PHE A 130 1.93 2.26 -6.96
C PHE A 130 2.12 2.51 -5.47
N VAL A 131 1.34 1.78 -4.65
CA VAL A 131 1.51 1.72 -3.20
C VAL A 131 1.94 0.30 -2.84
N TYR A 132 3.12 0.18 -2.26
CA TYR A 132 3.66 -1.08 -1.75
C TYR A 132 3.11 -1.34 -0.36
N VAL A 133 2.59 -2.55 -0.14
CA VAL A 133 1.93 -2.96 1.11
C VAL A 133 2.54 -4.24 1.64
N PHE A 134 2.82 -4.28 2.94
CA PHE A 134 3.25 -5.50 3.61
C PHE A 134 2.02 -6.30 4.06
N ILE A 135 1.80 -7.44 3.41
CA ILE A 135 0.61 -8.26 3.57
C ILE A 135 0.97 -9.63 4.13
N ASN A 136 0.00 -10.21 4.83
CA ASN A 136 0.04 -11.60 5.24
C ASN A 136 -1.05 -12.36 4.48
N LYS A 137 -0.60 -13.35 3.71
CA LYS A 137 -1.37 -14.17 2.78
C LYS A 137 -2.12 -15.33 3.43
N LYS A 138 -1.97 -15.56 4.75
CA LYS A 138 -2.78 -16.58 5.43
C LYS A 138 -4.26 -16.22 5.36
N SER A 139 -5.07 -17.13 4.81
CA SER A 139 -6.51 -16.93 4.53
C SER A 139 -7.41 -16.79 5.76
N THR A 140 -6.85 -16.64 6.96
CA THR A 140 -7.59 -16.66 8.23
C THR A 140 -7.44 -15.34 9.01
N LYS A 141 -7.45 -14.18 8.35
CA LYS A 141 -7.28 -12.89 9.05
C LYS A 141 -8.49 -12.34 9.78
N VAL A 142 -9.70 -12.82 9.51
CA VAL A 142 -10.81 -12.66 10.48
C VAL A 142 -10.39 -13.19 11.86
N LEU A 143 -9.54 -14.23 11.89
CA LEU A 143 -8.95 -14.74 13.14
C LEU A 143 -7.74 -13.92 13.65
N GLN A 144 -7.06 -13.08 12.85
CA GLN A 144 -6.01 -12.18 13.37
C GLN A 144 -6.57 -10.89 13.98
N LEU A 145 -7.64 -10.33 13.42
CA LEU A 145 -8.44 -9.35 14.15
C LEU A 145 -8.89 -9.97 15.49
N SER A 146 -9.27 -11.25 15.52
CA SER A 146 -9.73 -11.92 16.75
C SER A 146 -8.70 -12.03 17.90
N THR A 147 -7.39 -11.87 17.64
CA THR A 147 -6.37 -11.91 18.70
C THR A 147 -6.09 -10.56 19.37
N SER A 148 -6.30 -9.46 18.65
CA SER A 148 -6.03 -8.08 19.14
C SER A 148 -7.31 -7.30 19.47
N TYR A 149 -8.47 -7.88 19.16
CA TYR A 149 -9.78 -7.30 19.36
C TYR A 149 -10.64 -8.28 20.16
N THR A 150 -11.42 -7.72 21.09
CA THR A 150 -12.43 -8.46 21.84
C THR A 150 -13.52 -8.98 20.91
N GLU A 151 -14.26 -10.00 21.34
CA GLU A 151 -15.39 -10.55 20.56
C GLU A 151 -16.42 -9.46 20.18
N LYS A 152 -16.64 -8.48 21.06
CA LYS A 152 -17.53 -7.35 20.80
C LYS A 152 -17.00 -6.47 19.66
N GLU A 153 -15.72 -6.09 19.72
CA GLU A 153 -15.07 -5.30 18.68
C GLU A 153 -15.05 -6.06 17.34
N MET A 154 -14.85 -7.39 17.36
CA MET A 154 -14.89 -8.24 16.17
C MET A 154 -16.25 -8.20 15.46
N LYS A 155 -17.34 -8.25 16.23
CA LYS A 155 -18.69 -8.15 15.68
C LYS A 155 -18.93 -6.76 15.07
N VAL A 156 -18.41 -5.71 15.70
CA VAL A 156 -18.47 -4.34 15.15
C VAL A 156 -17.66 -4.23 13.86
N THR A 157 -16.44 -4.77 13.80
CA THR A 157 -15.62 -4.75 12.59
C THR A 157 -16.30 -5.47 11.43
N SER A 158 -16.86 -6.66 11.69
CA SER A 158 -17.62 -7.40 10.68
C SER A 158 -18.83 -6.59 10.20
N PHE A 159 -19.54 -5.94 11.12
CA PHE A 159 -20.65 -5.06 10.79
C PHE A 159 -20.23 -3.82 9.98
N ILE A 160 -19.03 -3.26 10.21
CA ILE A 160 -18.49 -2.17 9.38
C ILE A 160 -18.21 -2.69 7.96
N LEU A 161 -17.69 -3.91 7.80
CA LEU A 161 -17.54 -4.54 6.49
C LEU A 161 -18.90 -4.72 5.81
N ASP A 162 -19.93 -5.12 6.55
CA ASP A 162 -21.32 -5.17 6.04
C ASP A 162 -21.83 -3.79 5.63
N LEU A 163 -21.46 -2.71 6.32
CA LEU A 163 -21.84 -1.35 5.92
C LEU A 163 -21.11 -0.88 4.64
N ILE A 164 -19.87 -1.34 4.44
CA ILE A 164 -19.03 -0.96 3.30
C ILE A 164 -19.36 -1.79 2.05
N PHE A 165 -19.50 -3.11 2.20
CA PHE A 165 -19.70 -4.05 1.09
C PHE A 165 -21.12 -4.59 1.00
N GLY A 166 -21.90 -4.56 2.08
CA GLY A 166 -23.25 -5.11 2.09
C GLY A 166 -24.12 -4.48 1.01
N SER A 167 -24.86 -5.33 0.30
CA SER A 167 -25.86 -4.88 -0.66
C SER A 167 -26.94 -4.12 0.09
N ARG A 168 -26.89 -2.78 0.06
CA ARG A 168 -27.99 -1.96 0.57
C ARG A 168 -29.11 -2.06 -0.45
N ASP A 169 -30.03 -3.00 -0.22
CA ASP A 169 -31.18 -3.30 -1.07
C ASP A 169 -31.75 -2.02 -1.70
N GLY A 170 -31.69 -1.95 -3.04
CA GLY A 170 -32.45 -1.00 -3.84
C GLY A 170 -31.93 0.44 -3.94
N ILE A 171 -30.82 0.83 -3.30
CA ILE A 171 -30.30 2.19 -3.49
C ILE A 171 -29.22 2.18 -4.58
N SER A 172 -29.67 2.41 -5.81
CA SER A 172 -28.85 2.93 -6.90
C SER A 172 -28.29 4.31 -6.50
N ARG A 173 -27.27 4.34 -5.62
CA ARG A 173 -26.45 5.54 -5.38
C ARG A 173 -25.52 5.68 -6.58
N ALA A 174 -26.07 6.18 -7.68
CA ALA A 174 -25.26 6.89 -8.64
C ALA A 174 -24.57 8.02 -7.86
N SER A 175 -23.23 8.03 -7.82
CA SER A 175 -22.37 9.13 -7.37
C SER A 175 -21.84 9.18 -5.93
N VAL A 176 -22.05 8.21 -5.02
CA VAL A 176 -21.28 8.20 -3.74
C VAL A 176 -20.75 6.81 -3.46
N SER A 177 -19.43 6.66 -3.68
CA SER A 177 -18.53 5.56 -3.29
C SER A 177 -19.23 4.31 -2.76
N ARG A 178 -19.42 3.34 -3.65
CA ARG A 178 -20.05 2.03 -3.36
C ARG A 178 -19.39 1.26 -2.22
N TYR A 179 -18.13 1.56 -1.92
CA TYR A 179 -17.32 0.89 -0.91
C TYR A 179 -16.82 1.87 0.16
N SER A 180 -17.69 2.78 0.61
CA SER A 180 -17.44 3.56 1.81
C SER A 180 -18.72 3.85 2.58
N VAL A 181 -18.56 4.15 3.87
CA VAL A 181 -19.66 4.53 4.75
C VAL A 181 -19.38 5.91 5.35
N PRO A 182 -20.31 6.89 5.25
CA PRO A 182 -20.11 8.19 5.86
C PRO A 182 -19.78 8.07 7.34
N LYS A 183 -18.83 8.89 7.82
CA LYS A 183 -18.34 8.81 9.20
C LYS A 183 -19.48 8.88 10.24
N TYR A 184 -20.41 9.81 10.05
CA TYR A 184 -21.56 9.97 10.94
C TYR A 184 -22.45 8.72 10.96
N ASP A 185 -22.73 8.14 9.79
CA ASP A 185 -23.58 6.95 9.65
C ASP A 185 -22.93 5.76 10.34
N ALA A 186 -21.62 5.54 10.14
CA ALA A 186 -20.87 4.47 10.81
C ALA A 186 -20.92 4.60 12.34
N GLU A 187 -20.59 5.78 12.88
CA GLU A 187 -20.62 6.03 14.32
C GLU A 187 -22.03 5.82 14.92
N HIS A 188 -23.07 6.27 14.20
CA HIS A 188 -24.46 6.14 14.63
C HIS A 188 -24.93 4.67 14.62
N GLU A 189 -24.65 3.94 13.55
CA GLU A 189 -25.04 2.54 13.40
C GLU A 189 -24.37 1.64 14.44
N ILE A 190 -23.07 1.87 14.73
CA ILE A 190 -22.34 1.15 15.78
C ILE A 190 -22.98 1.37 17.15
N ARG A 191 -23.29 2.63 17.48
CA ARG A 191 -23.97 2.98 18.74
C ARG A 191 -25.33 2.30 18.85
N SER A 192 -26.13 2.36 17.79
CA SER A 192 -27.49 1.80 17.77
C SER A 192 -27.49 0.28 17.94
N LYS A 193 -26.60 -0.44 17.25
CA LYS A 193 -26.62 -1.91 17.20
C LYS A 193 -25.79 -2.61 18.27
N PHE A 194 -24.73 -1.97 18.78
CA PHE A 194 -23.77 -2.63 19.67
C PHE A 194 -23.68 -2.01 21.07
N ILE A 195 -24.59 -1.07 21.40
CA ILE A 195 -24.64 -0.40 22.71
C ILE A 195 -23.26 0.19 23.07
N TYR A 196 -22.64 0.84 22.09
CA TYR A 196 -21.44 1.65 22.32
C TYR A 196 -21.89 3.08 22.65
N THR A 197 -21.19 3.77 23.54
CA THR A 197 -21.26 5.23 23.59
C THR A 197 -20.65 5.83 22.32
N MET A 198 -20.95 7.09 22.02
CA MET A 198 -20.38 7.77 20.85
C MET A 198 -18.84 7.78 20.90
N THR A 199 -18.29 8.05 22.08
CA THR A 199 -16.84 8.07 22.31
C THR A 199 -16.21 6.69 22.11
N GLU A 200 -16.83 5.62 22.62
CA GLU A 200 -16.30 4.27 22.43
C GLU A 200 -16.32 3.85 20.95
N ALA A 201 -17.38 4.20 20.21
CA ALA A 201 -17.46 3.92 18.78
C ALA A 201 -16.34 4.64 18.00
N GLN A 202 -16.12 5.93 18.31
CA GLN A 202 -15.04 6.72 17.73
C GLN A 202 -13.65 6.17 18.09
N LEU A 203 -13.44 5.73 19.33
CA LEU A 203 -12.18 5.12 19.75
C LEU A 203 -11.91 3.80 19.03
N LEU A 204 -12.91 2.96 18.85
CA LEU A 204 -12.77 1.71 18.09
C LEU A 204 -12.45 1.98 16.61
N LEU A 205 -13.19 2.88 15.96
CA LEU A 205 -12.92 3.27 14.57
C LEU A 205 -11.52 3.87 14.42
N ARG A 206 -11.07 4.69 15.38
CA ARG A 206 -9.71 5.24 15.40
C ARG A 206 -8.65 4.14 15.60
N LYS A 207 -8.91 3.15 16.45
CA LYS A 207 -8.03 2.00 16.65
C LYS A 207 -7.87 1.21 15.34
N LEU A 208 -8.98 0.95 14.63
CA LEU A 208 -8.94 0.30 13.31
C LEU A 208 -8.14 1.11 12.28
N MET A 209 -8.21 2.45 12.33
CA MET A 209 -7.37 3.29 11.47
C MET A 209 -5.87 3.21 11.82
N LEU A 210 -5.52 3.27 13.11
CA LEU A 210 -4.12 3.15 13.56
C LEU A 210 -3.53 1.77 13.20
N ASP A 211 -4.38 0.75 13.22
CA ASP A 211 -3.99 -0.60 12.82
C ASP A 211 -3.90 -0.80 11.30
N ASP A 212 -4.26 0.24 10.53
CA ASP A 212 -4.25 0.29 9.06
C ASP A 212 -5.32 -0.60 8.42
N TRP A 213 -6.46 -0.77 9.09
CA TRP A 213 -7.64 -1.45 8.55
C TRP A 213 -8.58 -0.49 7.82
N LEU A 214 -8.74 0.73 8.34
CA LEU A 214 -9.61 1.76 7.81
C LEU A 214 -8.84 3.04 7.51
N GLU A 215 -9.28 3.78 6.51
CA GLU A 215 -8.89 5.17 6.29
C GLU A 215 -10.15 6.04 6.12
N ILE A 216 -9.97 7.37 6.21
CA ILE A 216 -11.04 8.34 5.93
C ILE A 216 -10.71 9.04 4.63
N ILE A 217 -11.62 8.96 3.67
CA ILE A 217 -11.55 9.70 2.41
C ILE A 217 -12.92 10.33 2.17
N ASP A 218 -12.93 11.63 1.87
CA ASP A 218 -14.15 12.44 1.72
C ASP A 218 -15.15 12.30 2.89
N ALA A 219 -14.63 12.31 4.13
CA ALA A 219 -15.40 12.11 5.36
C ALA A 219 -16.17 10.78 5.46
N ALA A 220 -15.77 9.77 4.67
CA ALA A 220 -16.30 8.41 4.73
C ALA A 220 -15.19 7.41 5.10
N TYR A 221 -15.54 6.39 5.87
CA TYR A 221 -14.68 5.26 6.15
C TYR A 221 -14.67 4.29 4.99
N THR A 222 -13.48 3.82 4.66
CA THR A 222 -13.18 2.83 3.60
C THR A 222 -12.09 1.89 4.11
N LEU A 223 -11.96 0.72 3.51
CA LEU A 223 -10.79 -0.12 3.74
C LEU A 223 -9.54 0.52 3.13
N THR A 224 -8.40 0.35 3.81
CA THR A 224 -7.08 0.71 3.28
C THR A 224 -6.66 -0.27 2.18
N PRO A 225 -5.68 0.08 1.31
CA PRO A 225 -5.12 -0.85 0.33
C PRO A 225 -4.61 -2.15 0.97
N ARG A 226 -3.97 -2.05 2.14
CA ARG A 226 -3.49 -3.21 2.90
C ARG A 226 -4.64 -4.12 3.33
N ALA A 227 -5.69 -3.54 3.91
CA ALA A 227 -6.85 -4.32 4.35
C ALA A 227 -7.54 -5.03 3.19
N LEU A 228 -7.60 -4.40 2.01
CA LEU A 228 -8.17 -5.00 0.80
C LEU A 228 -7.35 -6.20 0.32
N CYS A 229 -6.03 -6.08 0.25
CA CYS A 229 -5.17 -7.20 -0.14
C CYS A 229 -5.24 -8.35 0.88
N GLU A 230 -5.20 -8.05 2.17
CA GLU A 230 -5.22 -9.07 3.22
C GLU A 230 -6.58 -9.76 3.38
N LEU A 231 -7.68 -9.03 3.20
CA LEU A 231 -9.04 -9.55 3.32
C LEU A 231 -9.63 -10.04 2.01
N LYS A 232 -8.92 -9.92 0.86
CA LYS A 232 -9.43 -10.28 -0.46
C LYS A 232 -10.18 -11.62 -0.48
N PRO A 233 -9.60 -12.75 -0.02
CA PRO A 233 -10.30 -14.04 -0.07
C PRO A 233 -11.59 -14.03 0.76
N TYR A 234 -11.55 -13.41 1.95
CA TYR A 234 -12.72 -13.31 2.81
C TYR A 234 -13.82 -12.45 2.17
N LEU A 235 -13.45 -11.33 1.55
CA LEU A 235 -14.41 -10.42 0.94
C LEU A 235 -15.09 -11.06 -0.28
N GLU A 236 -14.33 -11.76 -1.12
CA GLU A 236 -14.87 -12.49 -2.27
C GLU A 236 -15.82 -13.62 -1.85
N ASP A 237 -15.52 -14.34 -0.76
CA ASP A 237 -16.35 -15.43 -0.25
C ASP A 237 -17.65 -14.95 0.41
N ASN A 238 -17.66 -13.74 1.00
CA ASN A 238 -18.76 -13.27 1.86
C ASN A 238 -19.62 -12.17 1.20
N TYR A 239 -19.11 -11.46 0.19
CA TYR A 239 -19.80 -10.33 -0.42
C TYR A 239 -19.80 -10.43 -1.94
N VAL A 240 -20.99 -10.62 -2.53
CA VAL A 240 -21.19 -10.64 -4.00
C VAL A 240 -20.79 -9.31 -4.66
N SER A 241 -20.78 -8.22 -3.89
CA SER A 241 -20.38 -6.90 -4.34
C SER A 241 -18.86 -6.72 -4.42
N ALA A 242 -18.05 -7.62 -3.85
CA ALA A 242 -16.59 -7.52 -3.90
C ALA A 242 -16.07 -8.06 -5.24
N TYR A 243 -15.83 -7.16 -6.19
CA TYR A 243 -15.31 -7.51 -7.52
C TYR A 243 -13.81 -7.25 -7.64
N SER A 244 -13.11 -8.20 -8.25
CA SER A 244 -11.70 -8.06 -8.62
C SER A 244 -11.54 -7.48 -10.03
N CYS A 245 -10.51 -6.67 -10.21
CA CYS A 245 -10.17 -6.05 -11.49
C CYS A 245 -9.71 -7.11 -12.48
N ALA A 246 -10.22 -7.06 -13.72
CA ALA A 246 -9.82 -8.03 -14.75
C ALA A 246 -8.34 -7.91 -15.18
N VAL A 247 -7.69 -6.78 -14.91
CA VAL A 247 -6.30 -6.51 -15.33
C VAL A 247 -5.31 -6.86 -14.23
N CYS A 248 -5.53 -6.37 -13.01
CA CYS A 248 -4.59 -6.53 -11.90
C CYS A 248 -5.03 -7.53 -10.82
N ASP A 249 -6.24 -8.11 -10.94
CA ASP A 249 -6.81 -9.04 -9.97
C ASP A 249 -6.89 -8.47 -8.52
N HIS A 250 -6.84 -7.14 -8.35
CA HIS A 250 -7.08 -6.49 -7.06
C HIS A 250 -8.55 -6.11 -6.90
N LEU A 251 -9.05 -6.07 -5.66
CA LEU A 251 -10.41 -5.62 -5.37
C LEU A 251 -10.62 -4.17 -5.80
N VAL A 252 -11.64 -3.94 -6.61
CA VAL A 252 -12.01 -2.61 -7.10
C VAL A 252 -12.94 -1.95 -6.09
N THR A 253 -12.37 -1.15 -5.20
CA THR A 253 -13.15 -0.31 -4.28
C THR A 253 -13.39 1.11 -4.81
N ARG A 254 -12.64 1.51 -5.83
CA ARG A 254 -12.68 2.84 -6.44
C ARG A 254 -12.36 2.73 -7.91
N GLY A 255 -12.86 3.70 -8.69
CA GLY A 255 -12.73 3.72 -10.13
C GLY A 255 -14.05 4.03 -10.82
N LEU A 256 -13.95 4.63 -11.99
CA LEU A 256 -15.08 4.72 -12.91
C LEU A 256 -15.39 3.29 -13.36
N ALA A 257 -16.53 2.75 -12.92
CA ALA A 257 -17.11 1.60 -13.59
C ALA A 257 -17.38 2.05 -15.03
N SER A 258 -16.48 1.70 -15.96
CA SER A 258 -16.76 1.90 -17.37
C SER A 258 -18.02 1.11 -17.66
N ILE A 259 -19.10 1.85 -17.94
CA ILE A 259 -20.47 1.39 -18.19
C ILE A 259 -20.56 0.34 -19.32
N VAL A 260 -19.45 0.05 -20.00
CA VAL A 260 -19.39 -0.80 -21.20
C VAL A 260 -19.15 -2.28 -20.87
N LEU A 261 -18.55 -2.66 -19.74
CA LEU A 261 -18.20 -4.07 -19.47
C LEU A 261 -19.19 -4.85 -18.58
N VAL A 262 -20.05 -4.17 -17.82
CA VAL A 262 -21.05 -4.85 -16.96
C VAL A 262 -22.23 -5.41 -17.78
N ARG A 263 -22.43 -4.95 -19.01
CA ARG A 263 -23.53 -5.42 -19.86
C ARG A 263 -23.28 -6.77 -20.53
N VAL A 264 -22.01 -7.19 -20.68
CA VAL A 264 -21.69 -8.43 -21.40
C VAL A 264 -21.84 -9.68 -20.53
N VAL A 265 -21.69 -9.58 -19.20
CA VAL A 265 -21.76 -10.76 -18.32
C VAL A 265 -23.19 -11.11 -17.90
N MET A 266 -24.11 -10.15 -17.87
CA MET A 266 -25.52 -10.39 -17.51
C MET A 266 -26.35 -11.02 -18.64
N GLU A 267 -25.95 -10.89 -19.91
CA GLU A 267 -26.71 -11.46 -21.05
C GLU A 267 -26.35 -12.91 -21.37
N HIS A 268 -25.40 -13.53 -20.64
CA HIS A 268 -25.05 -14.96 -20.82
C HIS A 268 -25.48 -15.87 -19.66
N LEU A 269 -26.21 -15.34 -18.67
CA LEU A 269 -26.77 -16.13 -17.56
C LEU A 269 -28.31 -16.26 -17.62
N ILE A 270 -28.95 -15.81 -18.71
CA ILE A 270 -30.40 -15.97 -18.96
C ILE A 270 -30.67 -16.60 -20.34
N SER A 271 -29.82 -17.53 -20.79
CA SER A 271 -30.12 -18.40 -21.93
C SER A 271 -29.85 -19.86 -21.61
#